data_AF-A0AAV6VF40-F1
#
_entry.id   AF-A0AAV6VF40-F1
#
_cell.length_a   1.000
_cell.length_b   1.000
_cell.length_c   1.000
_cell.angle_alpha   90.00
_cell.angle_beta   90.00
_cell.angle_gamma   90.00
#
_symmetry.space_group_name_H-M   'P 1'
#
loop_
_entity.id
_entity.type
_entity.pdbx_description
1 polymer ?
#
loop_
_entity_poly.entity_id
_entity_poly.type
_entity_poly.pdbx_seq_one_letter_code
_entity_poly.pdbx_strand_id
1 'polypeptide(L)'
;MDISLRVNRSLYGQFKTTRGKQDITGDEYFKPTNARYFHGYFRFVRLGPTVKDIGLENYPELKPFAKTQYSMMVPEVEKYLKSEHPDVQNIVICGIESHVCIQCTVQSLINHGYDVHVVADGCSSRSMVDRMYSFQRMKAMGAWLTTSESVILGLLGGSHHPDFKEVQKIIREPAPDSGLLSLLPNPLG
;
A
#
# COMPACT_ATOMS: atom_id res chain seq x y z
N MET A 1 -2.47 11.07 -12.10
CA MET A 1 -1.91 11.18 -10.73
C MET A 1 -2.52 10.02 -9.97
N ASP A 2 -1.84 8.88 -9.99
CA ASP A 2 -2.47 7.59 -9.71
C ASP A 2 -1.92 6.97 -8.44
N ILE A 3 -2.84 6.36 -7.69
CA ILE A 3 -2.60 5.71 -6.42
C ILE A 3 -3.34 4.37 -6.47
N SER A 4 -2.60 3.27 -6.30
CA SER A 4 -3.14 1.92 -6.27
C SER A 4 -3.01 1.35 -4.85
N LEU A 5 -4.08 0.72 -4.37
CA LEU A 5 -4.06 -0.16 -3.21
C LEU A 5 -4.34 -1.57 -3.75
N ARG A 6 -3.35 -2.48 -3.80
CA ARG A 6 -3.48 -3.82 -4.43
C ARG A 6 -3.34 -4.93 -3.39
N VAL A 7 -4.36 -5.78 -3.25
CA VAL A 7 -4.27 -7.21 -2.83
C VAL A 7 -5.42 -8.02 -3.43
N ASN A 8 -5.15 -9.25 -3.87
CA ASN A 8 -6.07 -10.15 -4.56
C ASN A 8 -7.04 -10.87 -3.60
N ARG A 9 -8.31 -11.01 -4.01
CA ARG A 9 -9.39 -11.70 -3.29
C ARG A 9 -9.31 -13.24 -3.37
N SER A 10 -8.45 -13.83 -4.21
CA SER A 10 -8.40 -15.29 -4.42
C SER A 10 -7.66 -16.10 -3.35
N LEU A 11 -6.95 -15.44 -2.43
CA LEU A 11 -6.06 -16.11 -1.46
C LEU A 11 -6.77 -16.67 -0.21
N TYR A 12 -8.09 -16.60 -0.13
CA TYR A 12 -8.84 -16.93 1.10
C TYR A 12 -9.19 -18.42 1.21
N GLY A 13 -8.21 -19.22 1.62
CA GLY A 13 -8.40 -20.57 2.16
C GLY A 13 -8.19 -20.62 3.67
N GLN A 14 -9.27 -20.41 4.43
CA GLN A 14 -9.52 -20.82 5.84
C GLN A 14 -8.35 -20.84 6.85
N PHE A 15 -8.32 -19.90 7.80
CA PHE A 15 -7.71 -20.14 9.12
C PHE A 15 -8.54 -19.59 10.29
N LYS A 16 -8.89 -20.48 11.22
CA LYS A 16 -9.43 -20.18 12.57
C LYS A 16 -8.26 -19.89 13.50
N THR A 17 -8.40 -18.88 14.37
CA THR A 17 -7.37 -18.45 15.32
C THR A 17 -7.39 -19.31 16.60
N THR A 18 -6.21 -19.72 17.07
CA THR A 18 -5.97 -20.14 18.46
C THR A 18 -4.91 -19.23 19.07
N ARG A 19 -5.26 -18.52 20.14
CA ARG A 19 -4.39 -17.59 20.88
C ARG A 19 -3.30 -18.34 21.66
N GLY A 20 -2.07 -17.81 21.67
CA GLY A 20 -1.11 -18.06 22.76
C GLY A 20 0.37 -17.81 22.44
N LYS A 21 0.95 -16.85 23.18
CA LYS A 21 2.38 -16.58 23.48
C LYS A 21 3.22 -15.77 22.47
N GLN A 22 3.91 -14.78 23.04
CA GLN A 22 4.86 -13.83 22.45
C GLN A 22 6.25 -14.46 22.33
N ASP A 23 6.89 -14.27 21.19
CA ASP A 23 8.35 -14.22 21.02
C ASP A 23 8.66 -13.17 19.95
N ILE A 24 9.59 -12.28 20.26
CA ILE A 24 10.03 -11.17 19.41
C ILE A 24 11.12 -11.65 18.45
N THR A 25 10.72 -12.27 17.35
CA THR A 25 11.56 -12.57 16.18
C THR A 25 11.11 -11.69 15.01
N GLY A 26 11.89 -11.61 13.91
CA GLY A 26 11.65 -10.75 12.73
C GLY A 26 10.28 -10.88 12.03
N ASP A 27 9.37 -11.69 12.57
CA ASP A 27 7.97 -11.84 12.23
C ASP A 27 7.06 -10.70 12.73
N GLU A 28 7.54 -9.80 13.60
CA GLU A 28 6.75 -8.65 14.07
C GLU A 28 6.52 -7.55 13.02
N TYR A 29 7.35 -7.49 11.96
CA TYR A 29 7.16 -6.50 10.89
C TYR A 29 5.94 -6.79 10.00
N PHE A 30 5.50 -8.05 10.00
CA PHE A 30 4.31 -8.48 9.29
C PHE A 30 3.69 -9.62 10.09
N LYS A 31 2.95 -9.28 11.15
CA LYS A 31 2.05 -10.26 11.77
C LYS A 31 1.26 -10.89 10.63
N PRO A 32 1.20 -12.24 10.52
CA PRO A 32 0.31 -12.92 9.58
C PRO A 32 -1.10 -12.63 10.05
N THR A 33 -1.54 -11.44 9.70
CA THR A 33 -2.86 -10.95 9.96
C THR A 33 -3.71 -11.64 8.92
N ASN A 34 -4.88 -12.09 9.33
CA ASN A 34 -5.99 -12.32 8.40
C ASN A 34 -6.40 -10.96 7.79
N ALA A 35 -5.44 -10.21 7.22
CA ALA A 35 -5.59 -8.85 6.79
C ALA A 35 -6.43 -8.86 5.53
N ARG A 36 -7.66 -8.40 5.71
CA ARG A 36 -8.47 -7.92 4.60
C ARG A 36 -7.88 -6.58 4.20
N TYR A 37 -7.50 -6.50 2.93
CA TYR A 37 -7.02 -5.26 2.34
C TYR A 37 -8.12 -4.67 1.51
N PHE A 38 -8.29 -3.38 1.67
CA PHE A 38 -9.18 -2.59 0.85
C PHE A 38 -8.53 -2.28 -0.49
N HIS A 39 -9.31 -2.42 -1.56
CA HIS A 39 -8.93 -2.03 -2.90
C HIS A 39 -9.69 -0.77 -3.31
N GLY A 40 -8.97 0.31 -3.61
CA GLY A 40 -9.57 1.57 -4.05
C GLY A 40 -8.63 2.33 -4.98
N TYR A 41 -9.20 2.93 -6.02
CA TYR A 41 -8.49 3.84 -6.91
C TYR A 41 -9.06 5.24 -6.76
N PHE A 42 -8.19 6.23 -6.88
CA PHE A 42 -8.54 7.60 -6.63
C PHE A 42 -8.02 8.47 -7.74
N ARG A 43 -8.92 9.30 -8.27
CA ARG A 43 -8.62 10.19 -9.37
C ARG A 43 -8.78 11.63 -8.89
N PHE A 44 -7.69 12.39 -8.96
CA PHE A 44 -7.78 13.84 -8.80
C PHE A 44 -8.44 14.45 -10.05
N VAL A 45 -9.53 15.18 -9.85
CA VAL A 45 -10.29 15.79 -10.95
C VAL A 45 -9.42 16.85 -11.63
N ARG A 46 -9.48 16.93 -12.97
CA ARG A 46 -8.71 17.84 -13.84
C ARG A 46 -7.25 17.49 -14.16
N LEU A 47 -6.75 16.32 -13.76
CA LEU A 47 -5.36 15.88 -14.06
C LEU A 47 -5.28 14.67 -15.01
N GLY A 48 -6.27 14.50 -15.88
CA GLY A 48 -6.36 13.35 -16.80
C GLY A 48 -6.96 12.09 -16.15
N PRO A 49 -7.13 11.01 -16.93
CA PRO A 49 -7.50 9.69 -16.41
C PRO A 49 -6.28 8.97 -15.82
N THR A 50 -6.53 7.86 -15.12
CA THR A 50 -5.48 6.94 -14.71
C THR A 50 -4.78 6.32 -15.92
N VAL A 51 -3.46 6.16 -15.85
CA VAL A 51 -2.67 5.63 -16.96
C VAL A 51 -3.07 4.19 -17.28
N LYS A 52 -3.13 3.85 -18.58
CA LYS A 52 -3.54 2.51 -19.04
C LYS A 52 -2.59 1.42 -18.58
N ASP A 53 -1.32 1.75 -18.37
CA ASP A 53 -0.28 0.79 -17.95
C ASP A 53 -0.56 0.15 -16.58
N ILE A 54 -1.44 0.73 -15.76
CA ILE A 54 -1.91 0.11 -14.51
C ILE A 54 -2.84 -1.09 -14.78
N GLY A 55 -3.46 -1.16 -15.96
CA GLY A 55 -4.28 -2.27 -16.42
C GLY A 55 -5.63 -2.38 -15.71
N LEU A 56 -6.22 -1.24 -15.33
CA LEU A 56 -7.52 -1.18 -14.62
C LEU A 56 -8.67 -1.81 -15.41
N GLU A 57 -8.59 -1.82 -16.73
CA GLU A 57 -9.56 -2.45 -17.62
C GLU A 57 -9.75 -3.95 -17.35
N ASN A 58 -8.75 -4.61 -16.76
CA ASN A 58 -8.83 -6.02 -16.37
C ASN A 58 -9.59 -6.24 -15.05
N TYR A 59 -10.00 -5.16 -14.38
CA TYR A 59 -10.65 -5.17 -13.08
C TYR A 59 -11.86 -4.22 -13.05
N PRO A 60 -12.93 -4.52 -13.82
CA PRO A 60 -14.08 -3.62 -13.98
C PRO A 60 -14.86 -3.34 -12.69
N GLU A 61 -14.69 -4.18 -11.67
CA GLU A 61 -15.24 -3.97 -10.32
C GLU A 61 -14.59 -2.81 -9.58
N LEU A 62 -13.40 -2.38 -10.01
CA LEU A 62 -12.59 -1.35 -9.37
C LEU A 62 -12.92 0.01 -9.96
N LYS A 63 -13.83 0.73 -9.30
CA LYS A 63 -14.27 2.05 -9.74
C LYS A 63 -13.44 3.17 -9.10
N PRO A 64 -12.91 4.12 -9.89
CA PRO A 64 -12.16 5.24 -9.34
C PRO A 64 -13.09 6.24 -8.64
N PHE A 65 -12.70 6.68 -7.45
CA PHE A 65 -13.34 7.80 -6.76
C PHE A 65 -12.76 9.12 -7.26
N ALA A 66 -13.63 9.97 -7.83
CA ALA A 66 -13.25 11.31 -8.26
C ALA A 66 -13.19 12.25 -7.05
N LYS A 67 -12.11 13.01 -6.91
CA LYS A 67 -11.93 13.97 -5.80
C LYS A 67 -11.24 15.27 -6.22
N THR A 68 -11.52 16.33 -5.48
CA THR A 68 -10.76 17.60 -5.52
C THR A 68 -9.88 17.79 -4.28
N GLN A 69 -10.11 17.00 -3.23
CA GLN A 69 -9.33 17.01 -2.00
C GLN A 69 -7.99 16.28 -2.21
N TYR A 70 -6.94 16.69 -1.48
CA TYR A 70 -5.65 15.98 -1.52
C TYR A 70 -5.75 14.60 -0.88
N SER A 71 -6.35 14.49 0.31
CA SER A 71 -6.63 13.20 0.95
C SER A 71 -7.62 12.38 0.11
N MET A 72 -7.41 11.07 0.07
CA MET A 72 -8.33 10.09 -0.51
C MET A 72 -9.47 9.72 0.44
N MET A 73 -9.36 10.05 1.73
CA MET A 73 -10.39 9.81 2.72
C MET A 73 -11.53 10.83 2.62
N VAL A 74 -12.22 10.81 1.47
CA VAL A 74 -13.44 11.58 1.21
C VAL A 74 -14.66 10.83 1.77
N PRO A 75 -15.80 11.50 2.02
CA PRO A 75 -16.97 10.87 2.65
C PRO A 75 -17.45 9.60 1.93
N GLU A 76 -17.39 9.55 0.60
CA GLU A 76 -17.77 8.38 -0.19
C GLU A 76 -16.88 7.16 0.10
N VAL A 77 -15.60 7.40 0.33
CA VAL A 77 -14.59 6.36 0.56
C VAL A 77 -14.63 5.90 2.00
N GLU A 78 -14.80 6.83 2.94
CA GLU A 78 -15.04 6.47 4.34
C GLU A 78 -16.30 5.61 4.46
N LYS A 79 -17.39 5.99 3.79
CA LYS A 79 -18.62 5.19 3.74
C LYS A 79 -18.37 3.82 3.13
N TYR A 80 -17.68 3.75 1.99
CA TYR A 80 -17.40 2.50 1.30
C TYR A 80 -16.51 1.56 2.13
N LEU A 81 -15.51 2.08 2.83
CA LEU A 81 -14.70 1.32 3.78
C LEU A 81 -15.55 0.77 4.92
N LYS A 82 -16.36 1.61 5.56
CA LYS A 82 -17.20 1.21 6.71
C LYS A 82 -18.33 0.24 6.34
N SER A 83 -18.95 0.39 5.17
CA SER A 83 -20.11 -0.43 4.79
C SER A 83 -19.71 -1.73 4.11
N GLU A 84 -18.80 -1.68 3.15
CA GLU A 84 -18.46 -2.84 2.31
C GLU A 84 -17.26 -3.62 2.85
N HIS A 85 -16.44 -2.97 3.68
CA HIS A 85 -15.18 -3.53 4.18
C HIS A 85 -14.94 -3.27 5.68
N PRO A 86 -15.95 -3.51 6.55
CA PRO A 86 -15.87 -3.15 7.99
C PRO A 86 -14.74 -3.86 8.75
N ASP A 87 -14.26 -4.99 8.22
CA ASP A 87 -13.20 -5.79 8.83
C ASP A 87 -11.78 -5.40 8.35
N VAL A 88 -11.67 -4.40 7.46
CA VAL A 88 -10.35 -3.93 6.99
C VAL A 88 -9.72 -3.08 8.07
N GLN A 89 -8.51 -3.46 8.46
CA GLN A 89 -7.69 -2.72 9.43
C GLN A 89 -6.38 -2.20 8.80
N ASN A 90 -5.90 -2.87 7.73
CA ASN A 90 -4.62 -2.56 7.09
C ASN A 90 -4.84 -1.97 5.68
N ILE A 91 -4.12 -0.89 5.37
CA ILE A 91 -4.22 -0.18 4.10
C ILE A 91 -2.82 -0.07 3.44
N VAL A 92 -2.66 -0.63 2.24
CA VAL A 92 -1.41 -0.58 1.46
C VAL A 92 -1.49 0.50 0.39
N ILE A 93 -0.73 1.58 0.52
CA ILE A 93 -0.82 2.79 -0.32
C ILE A 93 0.44 3.04 -1.15
N CYS A 94 0.26 3.29 -2.45
CA CYS A 94 1.31 3.72 -3.37
C CYS A 94 0.83 4.88 -4.24
N GLY A 95 1.72 5.57 -4.95
CA GLY A 95 1.35 6.53 -5.98
C GLY A 95 1.92 7.94 -5.81
N ILE A 96 1.28 8.91 -6.47
CA ILE A 96 1.78 10.28 -6.56
C ILE A 96 0.75 11.32 -6.13
N GLU A 97 1.15 12.48 -5.61
CA GLU A 97 2.49 12.87 -5.19
C GLU A 97 2.67 12.51 -3.70
N SER A 98 3.84 11.98 -3.35
CA SER A 98 4.12 11.47 -2.00
C SER A 98 3.89 12.53 -0.92
N HIS A 99 4.40 13.74 -1.13
CA HIS A 99 4.31 14.84 -0.15
C HIS A 99 2.95 15.53 -0.06
N VAL A 100 2.04 15.27 -1.00
CA VAL A 100 0.69 15.88 -1.05
C VAL A 100 -0.38 14.81 -0.85
N CYS A 101 -0.78 14.12 -1.93
CA CYS A 101 -1.93 13.22 -1.91
C CYS A 101 -1.67 11.99 -1.03
N ILE A 102 -0.47 11.39 -1.07
CA ILE A 102 -0.16 10.22 -0.23
C ILE A 102 -0.09 10.64 1.23
N GLN A 103 0.75 11.61 1.57
CA GLN A 103 0.93 12.06 2.96
C GLN A 103 -0.37 12.56 3.61
N CYS A 104 -1.18 13.35 2.90
CA CYS A 104 -2.48 13.77 3.43
C CYS A 104 -3.41 12.58 3.65
N THR A 105 -3.38 11.58 2.78
CA THR A 105 -4.19 10.38 2.96
C THR A 105 -3.71 9.53 4.13
N VAL A 106 -2.39 9.31 4.24
CA VAL A 106 -1.79 8.57 5.35
C VAL A 106 -2.20 9.20 6.68
N GLN A 107 -2.10 10.53 6.80
CA GLN A 107 -2.55 11.23 8.00
C GLN A 107 -4.04 11.00 8.28
N SER A 108 -4.90 11.09 7.26
CA SER A 108 -6.33 10.85 7.44
C SER A 108 -6.63 9.41 7.87
N LEU A 109 -6.02 8.42 7.23
CA LEU A 109 -6.23 7.00 7.54
C LEU A 109 -5.78 6.66 8.97
N ILE A 110 -4.61 7.13 9.38
CA ILE A 110 -4.11 6.95 10.75
C ILE A 110 -5.06 7.60 11.76
N ASN A 111 -5.58 8.80 11.49
CA ASN A 111 -6.56 9.46 12.36
C ASN A 111 -7.89 8.68 12.46
N HIS A 112 -8.20 7.83 11.48
CA HIS A 112 -9.37 6.94 11.51
C HIS A 112 -9.05 5.56 12.11
N GLY A 113 -7.83 5.35 12.62
CA GLY A 113 -7.41 4.13 13.31
C GLY A 113 -6.96 3.00 12.40
N TYR A 114 -6.65 3.25 11.13
CA TYR A 114 -6.10 2.23 10.23
C TYR A 114 -4.58 2.09 10.37
N ASP A 115 -4.09 0.88 10.18
CA ASP A 115 -2.68 0.58 10.00
C ASP A 115 -2.28 0.82 8.53
N VAL A 116 -1.33 1.72 8.29
CA VAL A 116 -1.02 2.18 6.93
C VAL A 116 0.38 1.75 6.51
N HIS A 117 0.47 1.06 5.36
CA HIS A 117 1.70 0.60 4.75
C HIS A 117 1.96 1.37 3.45
N VAL A 118 2.98 2.22 3.43
CA VAL A 118 3.35 3.02 2.26
C VAL A 118 4.40 2.28 1.44
N VAL A 119 4.08 1.98 0.19
CA VAL A 119 4.95 1.29 -0.78
C VAL A 119 5.92 2.31 -1.38
N ALA A 120 7.13 2.40 -0.83
CA ALA A 120 8.07 3.48 -1.13
C ALA A 120 8.56 3.49 -2.59
N ASP A 121 8.82 2.30 -3.14
CA ASP A 121 9.17 2.06 -4.55
C ASP A 121 7.99 2.25 -5.52
N GLY A 122 6.76 2.30 -5.00
CA GLY A 122 5.56 2.68 -5.74
C GLY A 122 5.10 4.13 -5.53
N CYS A 123 5.83 4.92 -4.73
CA CYS A 123 5.49 6.30 -4.39
C CYS A 123 6.51 7.28 -4.97
N SER A 124 6.06 8.39 -5.57
CA SER A 124 6.98 9.41 -6.09
C SER A 124 6.48 10.85 -5.92
N SER A 125 7.40 11.80 -6.03
CA SER A 125 7.14 13.24 -6.13
C SER A 125 8.02 13.84 -7.22
N ARG A 126 7.69 15.06 -7.67
CA ARG A 126 8.49 15.77 -8.67
C ARG A 126 9.93 16.06 -8.19
N SER A 127 10.09 16.31 -6.90
CA SER A 127 11.38 16.52 -6.23
C SER A 127 11.72 15.35 -5.33
N MET A 128 12.98 14.92 -5.36
CA MET A 128 13.49 13.93 -4.40
C MET A 128 13.49 14.45 -2.97
N VAL A 129 13.70 15.75 -2.75
CA VAL A 129 13.63 16.35 -1.41
C VAL A 129 12.21 16.19 -0.84
N ASP A 130 11.19 16.57 -1.62
CA ASP A 130 9.79 16.44 -1.20
C ASP A 130 9.42 14.98 -0.92
N ARG A 131 9.85 14.07 -1.80
CA ARG A 131 9.62 12.63 -1.64
C ARG A 131 10.23 12.11 -0.33
N MET A 132 11.50 12.40 -0.06
CA MET A 132 12.20 11.86 1.11
C MET A 132 11.68 12.42 2.43
N TYR A 133 11.44 13.74 2.51
CA TYR A 133 10.86 14.33 3.71
C TYR A 133 9.43 13.86 3.95
N SER A 134 8.66 13.58 2.90
CA SER A 134 7.34 12.98 3.06
C SER A 134 7.39 11.58 3.68
N PHE A 135 8.35 10.74 3.27
CA PHE A 135 8.54 9.41 3.87
C PHE A 135 8.93 9.49 5.34
N GLN A 136 9.86 10.38 5.70
CA GLN A 136 10.22 10.61 7.11
C GLN A 136 9.00 11.04 7.94
N ARG A 137 8.20 11.96 7.40
CA ARG A 137 7.00 12.46 8.07
C ARG A 137 5.93 11.39 8.22
N MET A 138 5.66 10.60 7.18
CA MET A 138 4.69 9.50 7.23
C MET A 138 5.13 8.42 8.24
N LYS A 139 6.42 8.10 8.31
CA LYS A 139 6.96 7.21 9.35
C LYS A 139 6.73 7.78 10.75
N ALA A 140 7.00 9.08 10.96
CA ALA A 140 6.77 9.76 12.23
C ALA A 140 5.28 9.84 12.63
N MET A 141 4.36 9.82 11.66
CA MET A 141 2.91 9.72 11.90
C MET A 141 2.48 8.33 12.38
N GLY A 142 3.32 7.29 12.20
CA GLY A 142 2.99 5.90 12.54
C GLY A 142 2.75 4.99 11.33
N ALA A 143 3.02 5.44 10.10
CA ALA A 143 2.94 4.57 8.92
C ALA A 143 4.16 3.66 8.79
N TRP A 144 3.95 2.45 8.29
CA TRP A 144 5.02 1.54 7.88
C TRP A 144 5.51 1.91 6.48
N LEU A 145 6.79 2.22 6.33
CA LEU A 145 7.41 2.28 5.00
C LEU A 145 7.82 0.86 4.59
N THR A 146 7.39 0.42 3.42
CA THR A 146 7.64 -0.92 2.89
C THR A 146 7.96 -0.85 1.39
N THR A 147 8.21 -1.99 0.76
CA THR A 147 8.42 -2.11 -0.69
C THR A 147 7.35 -3.00 -1.32
N SER A 148 7.21 -2.93 -2.64
CA SER A 148 6.25 -3.73 -3.39
C SER A 148 6.45 -5.23 -3.15
N GLU A 149 7.68 -5.72 -3.25
CA GLU A 149 8.04 -7.12 -2.99
C GLU A 149 7.76 -7.54 -1.54
N SER A 150 8.13 -6.70 -0.57
CA SER A 150 7.90 -6.96 0.86
C SER A 150 6.41 -7.12 1.17
N VAL A 151 5.56 -6.25 0.62
CA VAL A 151 4.11 -6.40 0.74
C VAL A 151 3.64 -7.69 0.09
N ILE A 152 4.02 -7.94 -1.16
CA ILE A 152 3.55 -9.10 -1.93
C ILE A 152 3.90 -10.42 -1.23
N LEU A 153 5.13 -10.56 -0.73
CA LEU A 153 5.57 -11.75 0.00
C LEU A 153 4.97 -11.84 1.40
N GLY A 154 4.88 -10.71 2.13
CA GLY A 154 4.27 -10.67 3.45
C GLY A 154 2.83 -11.20 3.43
N LEU A 155 2.07 -10.84 2.39
CA LEU A 155 0.69 -11.30 2.19
C LEU A 155 0.53 -12.82 2.05
N LEU A 156 1.55 -13.50 1.52
CA LEU A 156 1.52 -14.96 1.38
C LEU A 156 1.82 -15.67 2.71
N GLY A 157 2.55 -15.03 3.63
CA GLY A 157 3.01 -15.62 4.87
C GLY A 157 4.06 -16.73 4.74
N GLY A 158 4.25 -17.33 3.55
CA GLY A 158 5.31 -18.30 3.31
C GLY A 158 5.24 -19.02 1.95
N SER A 159 6.30 -19.75 1.63
CA SER A 159 6.45 -20.48 0.36
C SER A 159 5.52 -21.69 0.19
N HIS A 160 4.91 -22.15 1.29
CA HIS A 160 3.91 -23.22 1.28
C HIS A 160 2.53 -22.74 0.82
N HIS A 161 2.33 -21.43 0.63
CA HIS A 161 1.06 -20.88 0.17
C HIS A 161 0.70 -21.42 -1.23
N PRO A 162 -0.55 -21.86 -1.50
CA PRO A 162 -0.95 -22.40 -2.79
C PRO A 162 -0.57 -21.53 -4.00
N ASP A 163 -0.72 -20.21 -3.85
CA ASP A 163 -0.44 -19.22 -4.90
C ASP A 163 1.03 -18.77 -4.95
N PHE A 164 1.94 -19.29 -4.12
CA PHE A 164 3.33 -18.82 -4.04
C PHE A 164 4.03 -18.87 -5.41
N LYS A 165 3.87 -19.95 -6.17
CA LYS A 165 4.52 -20.09 -7.49
C LYS A 165 4.05 -19.05 -8.50
N GLU A 166 2.78 -18.65 -8.44
CA GLU A 166 2.24 -17.62 -9.35
C GLU A 166 2.73 -16.24 -8.92
N VAL A 167 2.73 -15.95 -7.63
CA VAL A 167 3.24 -14.69 -7.10
C VAL A 167 4.75 -14.56 -7.31
N GLN A 168 5.53 -15.64 -7.15
CA GLN A 168 6.97 -15.64 -7.40
C GLN A 168 7.30 -15.21 -8.83
N LYS A 169 6.46 -15.52 -9.82
CA LYS A 169 6.65 -15.05 -11.21
C LYS A 169 6.53 -13.53 -11.33
N ILE A 170 5.71 -12.89 -10.48
CA ILE A 170 5.50 -11.43 -10.48
C ILE A 170 6.73 -10.70 -9.93
N ILE A 171 7.36 -11.25 -8.89
CA ILE A 171 8.52 -10.66 -8.20
C ILE A 171 9.85 -11.25 -8.66
N ARG A 172 9.85 -12.03 -9.74
CA ARG A 172 11.05 -12.69 -10.24
C ARG A 172 12.10 -11.68 -10.66
N GLU A 173 11.66 -10.62 -11.32
CA GLU A 173 12.47 -9.45 -11.62
C GLU A 173 12.30 -8.44 -10.49
N PRO A 174 13.40 -7.86 -9.96
CA PRO A 174 13.31 -6.81 -8.96
C PRO A 174 12.47 -5.63 -9.46
N ALA A 175 11.80 -4.94 -8.54
CA ALA A 175 11.13 -3.69 -8.86
C ALA A 175 12.13 -2.69 -9.50
N PRO A 176 11.72 -1.90 -10.51
CA PRO A 176 12.59 -0.91 -11.13
C PRO A 176 13.21 0.03 -10.09
N ASP A 177 14.50 0.37 -10.27
CA ASP A 177 15.17 1.31 -9.38
C ASP A 177 14.45 2.66 -9.42
N SER A 178 13.94 3.08 -8.26
CA SER A 178 13.22 4.33 -8.09
C SER A 178 14.12 5.47 -7.57
N GLY A 179 15.43 5.25 -7.47
CA GLY A 179 16.40 6.23 -7.00
C GLY A 179 16.35 6.47 -5.48
N LEU A 180 15.81 5.54 -4.70
CA LEU A 180 15.77 5.64 -3.23
C LEU A 180 17.16 5.45 -2.59
N LEU A 181 18.01 4.65 -3.24
CA LEU A 181 19.35 4.31 -2.72
C LEU A 181 20.40 5.36 -3.11
N SER A 182 20.15 6.20 -4.11
CA SER A 182 21.11 7.21 -4.60
C SER A 182 21.42 8.31 -3.58
N LEU A 183 20.65 8.40 -2.50
CA LEU A 183 20.80 9.36 -1.41
C LEU A 183 21.34 8.74 -0.12
N LEU A 184 21.52 7.42 -0.07
CA LEU A 184 22.22 6.80 1.04
C LEU A 184 23.72 7.05 0.84
N PRO A 185 24.43 7.56 1.86
CA PRO A 185 25.89 7.60 1.78
C PRO A 185 26.36 6.17 1.49
N ASN A 186 27.23 6.04 0.48
CA ASN A 186 27.79 4.75 0.07
C ASN A 186 28.25 4.01 1.34
N PRO A 187 27.63 2.88 1.73
CA PRO A 187 27.99 2.21 2.97
C PRO A 187 29.42 1.64 2.93
N LEU A 188 30.07 1.68 1.76
CA LEU A 188 31.42 1.18 1.52
C LEU A 188 32.48 2.26 1.30
N GLY A 189 32.13 3.56 1.28
CA GLY A 189 33.06 4.62 0.90
C GLY A 189 33.28 4.65 -0.61
#